data_AF-A0A7J9MIF8-F1
#
_entry.id   AF-A0A7J9MIF8-F1
#
_cell.length_a   1.000
_cell.length_b   1.000
_cell.length_c   1.000
_cell.angle_alpha   90.00
_cell.angle_beta   90.00
_cell.angle_gamma   90.00
#
_symmetry.space_group_name_H-M   'P 1'
#
loop_
_entity.id
_entity.type
_entity.pdbx_description
1 polymer ?
#
loop_
_entity_poly.entity_id
_entity_poly.type
_entity_poly.pdbx_seq_one_letter_code
_entity_poly.pdbx_strand_id
1 'polypeptide(L)'
;MLSCFGNFATYLMQKHTDGTTTWSFDVGYVNVAASGIYGYAIAVPMAFYFLLQYLGSNASLIRFWCMWGYSLSIFMPTAFLLLIPVEFLRWIIILITGTASSCFVALNLRSYIEGGNDLMIIVIAAFLLQMALSIFIKVRFFP
;
A
#
# COMPACT_ATOMS: atom_id res chain seq x y z
N MET A 1 -9.74 -7.72 -4.56
CA MET A 1 -9.07 -7.17 -5.77
C MET A 1 -7.65 -7.70 -5.90
N LEU A 2 -6.74 -7.44 -4.95
CA LEU A 2 -5.36 -7.97 -5.03
C LEU A 2 -5.28 -9.48 -5.19
N SER A 3 -6.11 -10.24 -4.48
CA SER A 3 -6.17 -11.70 -4.63
C SER A 3 -6.57 -12.14 -6.04
N CYS A 4 -7.54 -11.46 -6.66
CA CYS A 4 -8.01 -11.74 -8.01
C CYS A 4 -6.94 -11.35 -9.06
N PHE A 5 -6.36 -10.15 -8.95
CA PHE A 5 -5.34 -9.69 -9.90
C PHE A 5 -3.98 -10.37 -9.72
N GLY A 6 -3.60 -10.75 -8.49
CA GLY A 6 -2.41 -11.56 -8.27
C GLY A 6 -2.55 -12.93 -8.92
N ASN A 7 -3.67 -13.62 -8.69
CA ASN A 7 -3.96 -14.90 -9.37
C ASN A 7 -3.99 -14.76 -10.91
N PHE A 8 -4.61 -13.68 -11.42
CA PHE A 8 -4.65 -13.42 -12.87
C PHE A 8 -3.27 -13.07 -13.45
N ALA A 9 -2.44 -12.33 -12.72
CA ALA A 9 -1.06 -12.03 -13.12
C ALA A 9 -0.22 -13.30 -13.19
N THR A 10 -0.34 -14.21 -12.21
CA THR A 10 0.33 -15.51 -12.23
C THR A 10 -0.15 -16.37 -13.41
N TYR A 11 -1.45 -16.37 -13.71
CA TYR A 11 -1.99 -17.04 -14.88
C TYR A 11 -1.41 -16.51 -16.20
N LEU A 12 -1.33 -15.17 -16.36
CA LEU A 12 -0.75 -14.54 -17.55
C LEU A 12 0.74 -14.85 -17.70
N MET A 13 1.50 -14.84 -16.60
CA MET A 13 2.92 -15.20 -16.61
C MET A 13 3.11 -16.67 -16.99
N GLN A 14 2.33 -17.58 -16.41
CA GLN A 14 2.43 -19.01 -16.70
C GLN A 14 2.04 -19.33 -18.16
N LYS A 15 0.99 -18.70 -18.68
CA LYS A 15 0.60 -18.82 -20.10
C LYS A 15 1.70 -18.32 -21.06
N HIS A 16 2.46 -17.30 -20.65
CA HIS A 16 3.55 -16.75 -21.45
C HIS A 16 4.84 -17.58 -21.36
N THR A 17 5.07 -18.28 -20.25
CA THR A 17 6.29 -19.07 -20.00
C THR A 17 6.16 -20.54 -20.42
N ASP A 18 5.04 -21.23 -20.19
CA ASP A 18 4.87 -22.64 -20.53
C ASP A 18 3.39 -23.01 -20.83
N GLY A 19 3.14 -23.52 -22.03
CA GLY A 19 1.79 -23.87 -22.51
C GLY A 19 1.20 -25.19 -21.97
N THR A 20 1.89 -25.91 -21.08
CA THR A 20 1.58 -27.30 -20.72
C THR A 20 1.27 -27.55 -19.24
N THR A 21 1.43 -26.56 -18.36
CA THR A 21 1.20 -26.73 -16.91
C THR A 21 -0.22 -26.33 -16.47
N THR A 22 -0.85 -27.16 -15.65
CA THR A 22 -2.14 -26.89 -15.01
C THR A 22 -2.01 -25.77 -13.97
N TRP A 23 -2.60 -24.62 -14.27
CA TRP A 23 -2.67 -23.49 -13.33
C TRP A 23 -3.67 -23.80 -12.20
N SER A 24 -3.22 -23.74 -10.94
CA SER A 24 -4.07 -23.87 -9.76
C SER A 24 -4.29 -22.52 -9.10
N PHE A 25 -5.55 -22.19 -8.83
CA PHE A 25 -5.91 -21.00 -8.06
C PHE A 25 -5.42 -21.12 -6.61
N ASP A 26 -4.58 -20.18 -6.17
CA ASP A 26 -4.07 -20.17 -4.81
C ASP A 26 -4.99 -19.31 -3.92
N VAL A 27 -5.77 -19.99 -3.10
CA VAL A 27 -6.73 -19.40 -2.14
C VAL A 27 -5.99 -18.64 -1.02
N GLY A 28 -4.72 -18.97 -0.76
CA GLY A 28 -3.90 -18.31 0.25
C GLY A 28 -3.69 -16.81 -0.01
N TYR A 29 -3.71 -16.40 -1.28
CA TYR A 29 -3.64 -14.99 -1.66
C TYR A 29 -4.77 -14.15 -1.07
N VAL A 30 -5.97 -14.73 -0.91
CA VAL A 30 -7.11 -14.03 -0.31
C VAL A 30 -6.85 -13.73 1.16
N ASN A 31 -6.37 -14.73 1.91
CA ASN A 31 -6.10 -14.58 3.34
C ASN A 31 -4.97 -13.56 3.58
N VAL A 32 -3.87 -13.65 2.81
CA VAL A 32 -2.73 -12.72 2.92
C VAL A 32 -3.11 -11.30 2.52
N ALA A 33 -3.95 -11.13 1.49
CA ALA A 33 -4.43 -9.81 1.08
C ALA A 33 -5.30 -9.18 2.15
N ALA A 34 -6.25 -9.97 2.70
CA ALA A 34 -7.15 -9.52 3.73
C ALA A 34 -6.38 -9.14 4.99
N SER A 35 -5.55 -10.04 5.52
CA SER A 35 -4.81 -9.78 6.76
C SER A 35 -3.84 -8.61 6.61
N GLY A 36 -3.11 -8.54 5.49
CA GLY A 36 -2.12 -7.48 5.25
C GLY A 36 -2.75 -6.10 5.11
N ILE A 37 -3.76 -5.95 4.25
CA ILE A 37 -4.36 -4.64 3.94
C ILE A 37 -5.27 -4.17 5.06
N TYR A 38 -6.17 -5.02 5.57
CA TYR A 38 -7.03 -4.60 6.68
C TYR A 38 -6.22 -4.36 7.95
N GLY A 39 -5.20 -5.18 8.22
CA GLY A 39 -4.27 -4.96 9.32
C GLY A 39 -3.57 -3.61 9.21
N TYR A 40 -3.00 -3.29 8.04
CA TYR A 40 -2.34 -2.00 7.79
C TYR A 40 -3.30 -0.81 7.90
N ALA A 41 -4.49 -0.90 7.28
CA ALA A 41 -5.47 0.17 7.24
C ALA A 41 -6.05 0.53 8.62
N ILE A 42 -5.99 -0.39 9.58
CA ILE A 42 -6.46 -0.17 10.96
C ILE A 42 -5.30 0.21 11.87
N ALA A 43 -4.22 -0.59 11.85
CA ALA A 43 -3.11 -0.44 12.79
C ALA A 43 -2.36 0.87 12.59
N VAL A 44 -2.12 1.27 11.34
CA VAL A 44 -1.29 2.46 11.04
C VAL A 44 -1.99 3.75 11.43
N PRO A 45 -3.24 4.03 11.03
CA PRO A 45 -3.94 5.23 11.47
C PRO A 45 -4.10 5.31 12.99
N MET A 46 -4.34 4.19 13.66
CA MET A 46 -4.38 4.15 15.12
C MET A 46 -3.03 4.51 15.75
N ALA A 47 -1.92 3.95 15.27
CA ALA A 47 -0.59 4.27 15.78
C ALA A 47 -0.25 5.76 15.64
N PHE A 48 -0.53 6.35 14.48
CA PHE A 48 -0.33 7.80 14.26
C PHE A 48 -1.27 8.65 15.12
N TYR A 49 -2.52 8.22 15.30
CA TYR A 49 -3.47 8.91 16.18
C TYR A 49 -2.97 8.96 17.63
N PHE A 50 -2.53 7.83 18.19
CA PHE A 50 -1.99 7.81 19.55
C PHE A 50 -0.72 8.66 19.69
N LEU A 51 0.16 8.63 18.68
CA LEU A 51 1.37 9.46 18.66
C LEU A 51 1.03 10.97 18.66
N LEU A 52 0.06 11.39 17.84
CA LEU A 52 -0.35 12.79 17.76
C LEU A 52 -1.12 13.27 18.98
N GLN A 53 -1.93 12.38 19.58
CA GLN A 53 -2.60 12.65 20.84
C GLN A 53 -1.58 12.85 21.97
N TYR A 54 -0.48 12.06 21.97
CA TYR A 54 0.63 12.24 22.92
C TYR A 54 1.36 13.58 22.73
N LEU A 55 1.47 14.05 21.48
CA LEU A 55 2.02 15.38 21.15
C LEU A 55 1.04 16.54 21.42
N GLY A 56 -0.16 16.27 21.95
CA GLY A 56 -1.14 17.30 22.31
C GLY A 56 -2.01 17.81 21.16
N SER A 57 -2.03 17.14 20.00
CA SER A 57 -2.85 17.54 18.85
C SER A 57 -4.29 17.04 18.98
N ASN A 58 -5.28 17.92 18.75
CA ASN A 58 -6.71 17.58 18.74
C ASN A 58 -7.14 16.96 17.40
N ALA A 59 -6.49 15.88 17.00
CA ALA A 59 -6.85 15.21 15.76
C ALA A 59 -8.03 14.25 15.93
N SER A 60 -8.84 14.10 14.88
CA SER A 60 -9.93 13.12 14.86
C SER A 60 -9.43 11.80 14.27
N LEU A 61 -9.65 10.69 14.98
CA LEU A 61 -9.30 9.34 14.52
C LEU A 61 -9.98 8.99 13.19
N ILE A 62 -11.25 9.42 13.01
CA ILE A 62 -11.99 9.23 11.76
C ILE A 62 -11.31 9.96 10.59
N ARG A 63 -10.82 11.19 10.79
CA ARG A 63 -10.10 11.93 9.73
C ARG A 63 -8.84 11.19 9.31
N PHE A 64 -8.09 10.62 10.26
CA PHE A 64 -6.91 9.82 9.97
C PHE A 64 -7.23 8.57 9.17
N TRP A 65 -8.27 7.85 9.57
CA TRP A 65 -8.69 6.64 8.89
C TRP A 65 -9.15 6.94 7.45
N CYS A 66 -9.97 7.98 7.27
CA CYS A 66 -10.39 8.43 5.95
C CYS A 66 -9.19 8.81 5.08
N MET A 67 -8.29 9.66 5.60
CA MET A 67 -7.08 10.11 4.92
C MET A 67 -6.19 8.93 4.47
N TRP A 68 -5.97 7.96 5.35
CA TRP A 68 -5.19 6.77 5.01
C TRP A 68 -5.90 5.89 3.98
N GLY A 69 -7.22 5.76 4.08
CA GLY A 69 -8.06 5.11 3.09
C GLY A 69 -7.95 5.75 1.70
N TYR A 70 -7.96 7.08 1.61
CA TYR A 70 -7.79 7.80 0.34
C TYR A 70 -6.41 7.54 -0.28
N SER A 71 -5.36 7.47 0.54
CA SER A 71 -4.02 7.11 0.08
C SER A 71 -3.97 5.69 -0.49
N LEU A 72 -4.67 4.73 0.14
CA LEU A 72 -4.77 3.36 -0.34
C LEU A 72 -5.54 3.23 -1.67
N SER A 73 -6.45 4.15 -1.97
CA SER A 73 -7.21 4.15 -3.23
C SER A 73 -6.32 4.24 -4.47
N ILE A 74 -5.13 4.86 -4.37
CA ILE A 74 -4.17 4.94 -5.49
C ILE A 74 -3.64 3.56 -5.90
N PHE A 75 -3.66 2.58 -5.00
CA PHE A 75 -3.24 1.20 -5.29
C PHE A 75 -4.28 0.43 -6.11
N MET A 76 -5.54 0.86 -6.13
CA MET A 76 -6.60 0.24 -6.96
C MET A 76 -6.26 0.34 -8.46
N PRO A 77 -6.11 1.52 -9.07
CA PRO A 77 -5.74 1.62 -10.49
C PRO A 77 -4.36 0.99 -10.75
N THR A 78 -3.42 1.13 -9.82
CA THR A 78 -2.09 0.52 -9.94
C THR A 78 -2.13 -1.00 -10.05
N ALA A 79 -3.05 -1.68 -9.35
CA ALA A 79 -3.18 -3.13 -9.45
C ALA A 79 -3.55 -3.59 -10.87
N PHE A 80 -4.26 -2.77 -11.65
CA PHE A 80 -4.49 -3.05 -13.08
C PHE A 80 -3.22 -2.85 -13.91
N LEU A 81 -2.46 -1.78 -13.65
CA LEU A 81 -1.22 -1.51 -14.38
C LEU A 81 -0.15 -2.60 -14.12
N LEU A 82 -0.14 -3.18 -12.92
CA LEU A 82 0.76 -4.29 -12.55
C LEU A 82 0.47 -5.62 -13.27
N LEU A 83 -0.66 -5.75 -13.98
CA LEU A 83 -0.97 -6.93 -14.78
C LEU A 83 0.00 -7.13 -15.95
N ILE A 84 0.64 -6.06 -16.42
CA ILE A 84 1.61 -6.13 -17.51
C ILE A 84 2.76 -7.06 -17.09
N PRO A 85 3.07 -8.13 -17.86
CA PRO A 85 4.07 -9.13 -17.50
C PRO A 85 5.51 -8.64 -17.80
N VAL A 86 5.81 -7.39 -17.43
CA VAL A 86 7.14 -6.76 -17.61
C VAL A 86 7.67 -6.36 -16.25
N GLU A 87 8.64 -7.11 -15.75
CA GLU A 87 9.16 -6.99 -14.38
C GLU A 87 9.71 -5.59 -14.07
N PHE A 88 10.51 -5.03 -14.99
CA PHE A 88 11.07 -3.68 -14.83
C PHE A 88 9.98 -2.61 -14.71
N LEU A 89 8.91 -2.73 -15.51
CA LEU A 89 7.80 -1.78 -15.49
C LEU A 89 7.00 -1.88 -14.18
N ARG A 90 6.78 -3.10 -13.66
CA ARG A 90 6.12 -3.33 -12.37
C ARG A 90 6.85 -2.63 -11.22
N TRP A 91 8.18 -2.72 -11.19
CA TRP A 91 9.00 -2.02 -10.19
C TRP A 91 8.87 -0.49 -10.28
N ILE A 92 8.90 0.07 -11.49
CA ILE A 92 8.72 1.52 -11.67
C ILE A 92 7.33 1.95 -11.20
N ILE A 93 6.28 1.25 -11.63
CA ILE A 93 4.89 1.59 -11.28
C ILE A 93 4.69 1.53 -9.77
N ILE A 94 5.18 0.49 -9.08
CA ILE A 94 4.96 0.33 -7.64
C ILE A 94 5.72 1.38 -6.82
N LEU A 95 6.93 1.75 -7.25
CA LEU A 95 7.73 2.80 -6.59
C LEU A 95 7.09 4.17 -6.77
N ILE A 96 6.60 4.50 -7.98
CA ILE A 96 5.87 5.73 -8.24
C ILE A 96 4.59 5.78 -7.40
N THR A 97 3.84 4.69 -7.36
CA THR A 97 2.60 4.56 -6.58
C THR A 97 2.86 4.78 -5.09
N GLY A 98 3.88 4.11 -4.52
CA GLY A 98 4.27 4.27 -3.12
C GLY A 98 4.70 5.70 -2.81
N THR A 99 5.48 6.31 -3.71
CA THR A 99 5.94 7.70 -3.58
C THR A 99 4.75 8.68 -3.63
N ALA A 100 3.85 8.54 -4.61
CA ALA A 100 2.66 9.40 -4.71
C ALA A 100 1.76 9.27 -3.47
N SER A 101 1.53 8.04 -3.00
CA SER A 101 0.77 7.74 -1.79
C SER A 101 1.41 8.39 -0.55
N SER A 102 2.71 8.22 -0.37
CA SER A 102 3.46 8.83 0.75
C SER A 102 3.45 10.35 0.72
N CYS A 103 3.55 10.97 -0.47
CA CYS A 103 3.51 12.41 -0.64
C CYS A 103 2.13 12.96 -0.24
N PHE A 104 1.05 12.30 -0.66
CA PHE A 104 -0.31 12.65 -0.24
C PHE A 104 -0.46 12.61 1.28
N VAL A 105 0.03 11.54 1.93
CA VAL A 105 -0.02 11.40 3.38
C VAL A 105 0.80 12.48 4.08
N ALA A 106 2.03 12.74 3.60
CA ALA A 106 2.92 13.76 4.15
C ALA A 106 2.32 15.18 4.07
N LEU A 107 1.72 15.54 2.94
CA LEU A 107 1.11 16.86 2.74
C LEU A 107 -0.07 17.09 3.69
N ASN A 108 -0.90 16.07 3.90
CA ASN A 108 -2.03 16.18 4.81
C ASN A 108 -1.59 16.15 6.29
N LEU A 109 -0.53 15.41 6.63
CA LEU A 109 0.05 15.38 7.99
C LEU A 109 0.64 16.74 8.41
N ARG A 110 1.24 17.47 7.47
CA ARG A 110 1.76 18.83 7.71
C ARG A 110 0.72 19.78 8.28
N SER A 111 -0.56 19.58 7.96
CA SER A 111 -1.64 20.44 8.47
C SER A 111 -1.99 20.21 9.94
N TYR A 112 -1.46 19.17 10.60
CA TYR A 112 -1.79 18.82 12.01
C TYR A 112 -0.64 19.06 12.99
N ILE A 113 0.57 19.35 12.50
CA ILE A 113 1.79 19.45 13.31
C ILE A 113 2.46 20.78 12.98
N GLU A 114 2.60 21.64 13.98
CA GLU A 114 3.29 22.94 13.84
C GLU A 114 4.79 22.86 14.20
N GLY A 115 5.28 21.71 14.71
CA GLY A 115 6.68 21.49 15.08
C GLY A 115 7.53 20.89 13.95
N GLY A 116 8.56 21.61 13.48
CA GLY A 116 9.38 21.19 12.34
C GLY A 116 10.14 19.86 12.51
N ASN A 117 10.64 19.55 13.72
CA ASN A 117 11.42 18.34 13.98
C ASN A 117 10.53 17.09 14.08
N ASP A 118 9.43 17.17 14.83
CA ASP A 118 8.48 16.06 15.00
C ASP A 118 7.75 15.73 13.68
N LEU A 119 7.45 16.76 12.90
CA LEU A 119 6.87 16.63 11.56
C LEU A 119 7.79 15.82 10.64
N MET A 120 9.09 16.10 10.65
CA MET A 120 10.04 15.39 9.80
C MET A 120 10.08 13.89 10.12
N ILE A 121 10.10 13.53 11.42
CA ILE A 121 10.09 12.14 11.87
C ILE A 121 8.80 11.43 11.43
N ILE A 122 7.64 12.07 11.63
CA ILE A 122 6.32 11.51 11.29
C ILE A 122 6.18 11.34 9.77
N VAL A 123 6.65 12.30 8.97
CA VAL A 123 6.64 12.22 7.51
C VAL A 123 7.55 11.10 7.01
N ILE A 124 8.76 10.96 7.57
CA ILE A 124 9.68 9.87 7.22
C ILE A 124 9.06 8.51 7.58
N ALA A 125 8.45 8.39 8.77
CA ALA A 125 7.77 7.16 9.18
C ALA A 125 6.61 6.81 8.24
N ALA A 126 5.78 7.78 7.86
CA ALA A 126 4.69 7.59 6.91
C ALA A 126 5.19 7.18 5.52
N PHE A 127 6.29 7.79 5.05
CA PHE A 127 6.95 7.42 3.81
C PHE A 127 7.43 5.96 3.83
N LEU A 128 8.14 5.56 4.87
CA LEU A 128 8.64 4.20 5.02
C LEU A 128 7.50 3.18 5.07
N LEU A 129 6.41 3.47 5.78
CA LEU A 129 5.23 2.60 5.85
C LEU A 129 4.54 2.44 4.50
N GLN A 130 4.42 3.52 3.71
CA GLN A 130 3.81 3.47 2.38
C GLN A 130 4.69 2.73 1.37
N MET A 131 6.01 2.90 1.46
CA MET A 131 6.96 2.14 0.63
C MET A 131 7.02 0.67 1.04
N ALA A 132 6.97 0.36 2.32
CA ALA A 132 6.92 -1.02 2.80
C ALA A 132 5.65 -1.73 2.29
N LEU A 133 4.49 -1.06 2.35
CA LEU A 133 3.25 -1.60 1.80
C LEU A 133 3.35 -1.81 0.28
N SER A 134 3.89 -0.84 -0.45
CA SER A 134 3.99 -0.94 -1.91
C SER A 134 4.88 -2.12 -2.32
N ILE A 135 6.04 -2.28 -1.69
CA ILE A 135 6.94 -3.42 -1.90
C ILE A 135 6.26 -4.73 -1.51
N PHE A 136 5.57 -4.78 -0.37
CA PHE A 136 4.81 -5.97 0.06
C PHE A 136 3.78 -6.40 -0.99
N ILE A 137 3.04 -5.45 -1.55
CA ILE A 137 2.04 -5.71 -2.61
C ILE A 137 2.71 -6.32 -3.84
N LYS A 138 3.82 -5.74 -4.33
CA LYS A 138 4.55 -6.28 -5.48
C LYS A 138 5.06 -7.68 -5.19
N VAL A 139 5.83 -7.86 -4.11
CA VAL A 139 6.52 -9.13 -3.83
C VAL A 139 5.55 -10.28 -3.58
N ARG A 140 4.41 -10.01 -2.93
CA ARG A 140 3.44 -11.07 -2.59
C ARG A 140 2.44 -11.35 -3.70
N PHE A 141 1.99 -10.34 -4.45
CA PHE A 141 0.91 -10.49 -5.43
C PHE A 141 1.37 -10.50 -6.88
N PHE A 142 2.49 -9.83 -7.18
CA PHE A 142 3.02 -9.68 -8.53
C PHE A 142 4.51 -10.06 -8.55
N PRO A 143 4.82 -11.34 -8.29
CA PRO A 143 6.19 -11.84 -8.39
C PRO A 143 6.78 -11.58 -9.77
#